data_AF-A0A950G1F8-F1
#
_entry.id   AF-A0A950G1F8-F1
#
_cell.length_a   1.000
_cell.length_b   1.000
_cell.length_c   1.000
_cell.angle_alpha   90.00
_cell.angle_beta   90.00
_cell.angle_gamma   90.00
#
_symmetry.space_group_name_H-M   'P 1'
#
loop_
_entity.id
_entity.type
_entity.pdbx_description
1 polymer ?
#
loop_
_entity_poly.entity_id
_entity_poly.type
_entity_poly.pdbx_seq_one_letter_code
_entity_poly.pdbx_strand_id
1 'polypeptide(L)' 'MHHLVEENGITTRELGKILGVDHSVAARILKGERNITVEHAKSLGARFKMDPQVFLGLK' A
#
# COMPACT_ATOMS: atom_id res chain seq x y z
N MET A 1 2.65 -0.55 7.09
CA MET A 1 1.63 -0.85 6.06
C MET A 1 0.82 -2.09 6.40
N HIS A 2 1.45 -3.24 6.64
CA HIS A 2 0.73 -4.50 6.92
C HIS A 2 -0.38 -4.34 7.96
N HIS A 3 -0.03 -3.73 9.09
CA HIS A 3 -0.97 -3.41 10.16
C HIS A 3 -2.18 -2.58 9.72
N LEU A 4 -1.99 -1.51 8.91
CA LEU A 4 -3.10 -0.70 8.39
C LEU A 4 -4.03 -1.51 7.50
N VAL A 5 -3.49 -2.43 6.70
CA VAL A 5 -4.28 -3.29 5.81
C VAL A 5 -5.10 -4.30 6.63
N GLU A 6 -4.49 -4.90 7.66
CA GLU A 6 -5.18 -5.82 8.57
C GLU A 6 -6.26 -5.12 9.40
N GLU A 7 -5.96 -3.98 10.02
CA GLU A 7 -6.91 -3.23 10.85
C GLU A 7 -8.10 -2.69 10.05
N ASN A 8 -7.90 -2.37 8.77
CA ASN A 8 -8.99 -1.91 7.90
C ASN A 8 -9.69 -3.06 7.16
N GLY A 9 -9.32 -4.33 7.43
CA GLY A 9 -9.90 -5.51 6.78
C GLY A 9 -9.68 -5.55 5.26
N ILE A 10 -8.62 -4.91 4.77
CA ILE A 10 -8.34 -4.77 3.34
C ILE A 10 -7.70 -6.06 2.83
N THR A 11 -8.30 -6.67 1.82
CA THR A 11 -7.71 -7.83 1.14
C THR A 11 -6.56 -7.43 0.21
N THR A 12 -5.65 -8.35 -0.11
CA THR A 12 -4.59 -8.11 -1.11
C THR A 12 -5.15 -7.73 -2.48
N ARG A 13 -6.33 -8.22 -2.82
CA ARG A 13 -7.04 -7.87 -4.05
C ARG A 13 -7.51 -6.42 -4.05
N GLU A 14 -8.08 -5.95 -2.95
CA GLU A 14 -8.49 -4.56 -2.79
C GLU A 14 -7.28 -3.63 -2.73
N LEU A 15 -6.20 -4.06 -2.07
CA LEU A 15 -4.94 -3.34 -2.12
C LEU A 15 -4.41 -3.19 -3.55
N GLY A 16 -4.49 -4.26 -4.36
CA GLY A 16 -4.17 -4.18 -5.78
C GLY A 16 -4.98 -3.09 -6.51
N LYS A 17 -6.29 -3.02 -6.26
CA LYS A 17 -7.15 -1.96 -6.82
C LYS A 17 -6.74 -0.55 -6.36
N ILE A 18 -6.42 -0.38 -5.08
CA ILE A 18 -5.98 0.91 -4.53
C ILE A 18 -4.66 1.35 -5.18
N LEU A 19 -3.75 0.40 -5.38
CA LEU A 19 -2.41 0.66 -5.92
C LEU A 19 -2.37 0.68 -7.45
N GLY A 20 -3.46 0.28 -8.14
CA GLY A 20 -3.49 0.15 -9.60
C GLY A 20 -2.65 -1.02 -10.14
N VAL A 21 -2.46 -2.08 -9.34
CA VAL A 21 -1.63 -3.24 -9.68
C VAL A 21 -2.39 -4.55 -9.45
N ASP A 22 -1.87 -5.66 -9.99
CA ASP A 22 -2.42 -6.97 -9.72
C ASP A 22 -2.25 -7.41 -8.24
N HIS A 23 -3.16 -8.25 -7.76
CA HIS A 23 -3.16 -8.79 -6.39
C HIS A 23 -1.84 -9.48 -6.00
N SER A 24 -1.18 -10.16 -6.95
CA SER A 24 0.13 -10.79 -6.71
C SER A 24 1.22 -9.75 -6.42
N VAL A 25 1.21 -8.63 -7.14
CA VAL A 25 2.12 -7.51 -6.92
C VAL A 25 1.84 -6.86 -5.57
N ALA A 26 0.57 -6.62 -5.24
CA ALA A 26 0.17 -6.07 -3.96
C ALA A 26 0.62 -6.95 -2.77
N ALA A 27 0.52 -8.29 -2.92
CA ALA A 27 1.01 -9.23 -1.91
C ALA A 27 2.54 -9.14 -1.72
N ARG A 28 3.31 -9.03 -2.81
CA ARG A 28 4.77 -8.87 -2.74
C ARG A 28 5.18 -7.54 -2.10
N ILE A 29 4.41 -6.47 -2.35
CA ILE A 29 4.60 -5.18 -1.68
C ILE A 29 4.37 -5.30 -0.17
N LEU A 30 3.30 -5.98 0.25
CA LEU A 30 3.01 -6.18 1.68
C LEU A 30 4.09 -6.99 2.40
N LYS A 31 4.68 -7.97 1.71
CA LYS A 31 5.80 -8.78 2.21
C LYS A 31 7.14 -8.04 2.18
N GLY A 32 7.21 -6.83 1.63
CA GLY A 32 8.45 -6.08 1.47
C GLY A 32 9.38 -6.61 0.36
N GLU A 33 8.91 -7.57 -0.45
CA GLU A 33 9.66 -8.11 -1.59
C GLU A 33 9.69 -7.16 -2.79
N ARG A 34 8.83 -6.13 -2.77
CA ARG A 34 8.77 -5.08 -3.78
C ARG A 34 8.59 -3.71 -3.13
N ASN A 35 9.40 -2.75 -3.55
CA ASN A 35 9.32 -1.38 -3.05
C ASN A 35 8.07 -0.65 -3.56
N ILE A 36 7.57 0.25 -2.72
CA ILE A 36 6.51 1.20 -3.06
C ILE A 36 7.09 2.36 -3.85
N THR A 37 6.37 2.79 -4.89
CA THR A 37 6.69 4.00 -5.64
C THR A 37 6.00 5.20 -5.00
N VAL A 38 6.39 6.39 -5.41
CA VAL A 38 5.72 7.63 -4.99
C VAL A 38 4.24 7.63 -5.37
N GLU A 39 3.88 7.06 -6.52
CA GLU A 39 2.47 6.95 -6.94
C GLU A 39 1.66 6.02 -6.02
N HIS A 40 2.21 4.85 -5.68
CA HIS A 40 1.58 3.94 -4.72
C HIS A 40 1.37 4.65 -3.36
N ALA A 41 2.39 5.35 -2.88
CA ALA A 41 2.32 6.12 -1.64
C ALA A 41 1.22 7.19 -1.66
N LYS A 42 1.04 7.90 -2.78
CA LYS A 42 -0.05 8.86 -2.97
C LYS A 42 -1.43 8.20 -2.91
N SER A 43 -1.61 7.07 -3.59
CA SER A 43 -2.89 6.33 -3.56
C SER A 43 -3.25 5.87 -2.15
N LEU A 44 -2.25 5.41 -1.38
CA LEU A 44 -2.43 5.00 0.01
C LEU A 44 -2.74 6.19 0.92
N GLY A 45 -2.01 7.29 0.75
CA GLY A 45 -2.27 8.53 1.50
C GLY A 45 -3.70 9.03 1.29
N ALA A 46 -4.18 9.01 0.04
CA ALA A 46 -5.57 9.35 -0.27
C ALA A 46 -6.58 8.38 0.37
N ARG A 47 -6.30 7.06 0.34
CA ARG A 47 -7.21 6.03 0.88
C ARG A 47 -7.31 6.04 2.40
N PHE A 48 -6.18 6.23 3.08
CA PHE A 48 -6.07 6.20 4.55
C PHE A 48 -6.08 7.58 5.19
N LYS A 49 -6.14 8.66 4.39
CA LYS A 49 -6.06 10.06 4.84
C LYS A 49 -4.78 10.34 5.65
N MET A 50 -3.66 9.78 5.19
CA MET A 50 -2.35 9.92 5.80
C MET A 50 -1.38 10.60 4.83
N ASP A 51 -0.30 11.18 5.35
CA ASP A 51 0.76 11.73 4.50
C ASP A 51 1.42 10.60 3.68
N PRO A 52 1.50 10.70 2.33
CA PRO A 52 2.18 9.71 1.50
C PRO A 52 3.60 9.36 1.94
N GLN A 53 4.34 10.29 2.56
CA GLN A 53 5.70 10.08 3.02
C GLN A 53 5.81 8.94 4.05
N VAL A 54 4.76 8.69 4.84
CA VAL A 54 4.78 7.59 5.83
C VAL A 54 4.89 6.20 5.19
N PHE A 55 4.51 6.07 3.92
CA PHE A 55 4.55 4.80 3.18
C PHE A 55 5.87 4.59 2.42
N LEU A 56 6.66 5.65 2.23
CA LEU A 56 7.94 5.58 1.51
C LEU A 56 9.11 5.21 2.44
N GLY A 57 8.90 5.18 3.76
CA GLY A 57 9.97 4.96 4.72
C GLY A 57 11.06 6.04 4.69
N LEU A 58 10.76 7.17 4.04
CA LEU A 58 11.59 8.37 4.06
C LEU A 58 11.48 8.97 5.45
N LYS A 59 12.52 8.74 6.25
CA LYS A 59 12.77 9.45 7.49
C LYS A 59 13.54 10.74 7.19
#